data_AF-V7P990-F1
#
_entry.id   AF-V7P990-F1
#
_cell.length_a   1.000
_cell.length_b   1.000
_cell.length_c   1.000
_cell.angle_alpha   90.00
_cell.angle_beta   90.00
_cell.angle_gamma   90.00
#
_symmetry.space_group_name_H-M   'P 1'
#
loop_
_entity.id
_entity.type
_entity.pdbx_description
1 polymer ?
#
loop_
_entity_poly.entity_id
_entity_poly.type
_entity_poly.pdbx_seq_one_letter_code
_entity_poly.pdbx_strand_id
1 'polypeptide(L)'
;MDKTLCEQFDELKKNLPDDLENYASVNFNQNKDIKYYCSNGESDDTECKTDLDKINAGCLWLFEQLFVKKKNNNINTVQYIIIWLSYKLNKKKYNGINNLNDFYTNCIENNTHYTSCKQDGVDCSNQLQTNTGYTNYKEIINKRKSLLNINIGNMSKIYDAFKLLCNAYNELGGNDKTSKNYLVKANEFVKKYNELNVSGIDKDDHYHQVLSTLSSDYNNFKSYCDSNGGDCSSISFLTSIETEEHGVQSFGKICDDTPSFSIVKKLILALLIFSAISIFLGIFFKDYSNNGFLNCFDFFSILKQKIWCWLFSILKHVYKRCIFNSLHCCFNFYNNAHMSVIKDTNLCKIVSIHIVKHVLNILKTR
;
A
#
# COMPACT_ATOMS: atom_id res chain seq x y z
N MET A 1 1.49 3.46 -6.39
CA MET A 1 1.24 2.97 -7.75
C MET A 1 0.16 3.81 -8.37
N ASP A 2 0.28 4.10 -9.67
CA ASP A 2 -0.72 4.78 -10.47
C ASP A 2 -1.10 3.94 -11.70
N LYS A 3 -2.14 4.40 -12.43
CA LYS A 3 -2.59 3.74 -13.66
C LYS A 3 -1.50 3.74 -14.74
N THR A 4 -0.71 4.81 -14.84
CA THR A 4 0.36 4.96 -15.84
C THR A 4 1.40 3.86 -15.74
N LEU A 5 1.75 3.42 -14.52
CA LEU A 5 2.65 2.29 -14.29
C LEU A 5 2.09 1.02 -14.92
N CYS A 6 0.83 0.69 -14.63
CA CYS A 6 0.16 -0.51 -15.13
C CYS A 6 0.11 -0.55 -16.66
N GLU A 7 -0.20 0.59 -17.29
CA GLU A 7 -0.23 0.72 -18.76
C GLU A 7 1.12 0.33 -19.41
N GLN A 8 2.26 0.62 -18.78
CA GLN A 8 3.57 0.22 -19.33
C GLN A 8 3.76 -1.31 -19.27
N PHE A 9 3.33 -1.95 -18.18
CA PHE A 9 3.38 -3.41 -18.09
C PHE A 9 2.40 -4.08 -19.06
N ASP A 10 1.22 -3.48 -19.29
CA ASP A 10 0.26 -3.96 -20.28
C ASP A 10 0.81 -3.88 -21.71
N GLU A 11 1.47 -2.77 -22.04
CA GLU A 11 2.12 -2.60 -23.33
C GLU A 11 3.26 -3.61 -23.52
N LEU A 12 4.09 -3.83 -22.50
CA LEU A 12 5.12 -4.85 -22.56
C LEU A 12 4.53 -6.25 -22.78
N LYS A 13 3.43 -6.60 -22.11
CA LYS A 13 2.78 -7.92 -22.25
C LYS A 13 2.25 -8.19 -23.66
N LYS A 14 1.92 -7.17 -24.45
CA LYS A 14 1.56 -7.36 -25.86
C LYS A 14 2.71 -7.93 -26.69
N ASN A 15 3.94 -7.62 -26.29
CA ASN A 15 5.18 -8.01 -26.97
C ASN A 15 5.85 -9.21 -26.29
N LEU A 16 5.72 -9.32 -24.96
CA LEU A 16 6.26 -10.39 -24.14
C LEU A 16 5.19 -10.95 -23.18
N PRO A 17 4.23 -11.75 -23.69
CA PRO A 17 3.09 -12.26 -22.91
C PRO A 17 3.51 -13.04 -21.67
N ASP A 18 2.65 -13.12 -20.66
CA ASP A 18 2.93 -13.87 -19.42
C ASP A 18 2.98 -15.39 -19.63
N ASP A 19 2.15 -15.89 -20.55
CA ASP A 19 2.03 -17.32 -20.83
C ASP A 19 3.03 -17.74 -21.89
N LEU A 20 3.86 -18.74 -21.57
CA LEU A 20 4.93 -19.23 -22.44
C LEU A 20 4.43 -19.72 -23.80
N GLU A 21 3.23 -20.30 -23.86
CA GLU A 21 2.60 -20.80 -25.09
C GLU A 21 2.31 -19.66 -26.10
N ASN A 22 2.09 -18.44 -25.60
CA ASN A 22 1.83 -17.26 -26.42
C ASN A 22 3.12 -16.54 -26.86
N TYR A 23 4.31 -17.00 -26.46
CA TYR A 23 5.57 -16.40 -26.96
C TYR A 23 5.76 -16.67 -28.44
N ALA A 24 5.25 -17.80 -28.95
CA ALA A 24 5.39 -18.19 -30.35
C ALA A 24 4.46 -17.40 -31.28
N SER A 25 3.36 -16.85 -30.76
CA SER A 25 2.38 -16.09 -31.56
C SER A 25 2.71 -14.61 -31.69
N VAL A 26 3.65 -14.10 -30.88
CA VAL A 26 4.06 -12.70 -30.89
C VAL A 26 5.46 -12.56 -31.48
N ASN A 27 5.57 -11.81 -32.58
CA ASN A 27 6.87 -11.51 -33.17
C ASN A 27 7.55 -10.37 -32.39
N PHE A 28 8.21 -10.73 -31.29
CA PHE A 28 8.95 -9.80 -30.43
C PHE A 28 9.89 -8.87 -31.23
N ASN A 29 10.53 -9.39 -32.27
CA ASN A 29 11.50 -8.64 -33.08
C ASN A 29 10.87 -7.58 -34.00
N GLN A 30 9.54 -7.55 -34.14
CA GLN A 30 8.83 -6.46 -34.85
C GLN A 30 8.70 -5.20 -34.00
N ASN A 31 8.81 -5.30 -32.68
CA ASN A 31 8.83 -4.13 -31.81
C ASN A 31 10.24 -3.54 -31.77
N LYS A 32 10.48 -2.52 -32.62
CA LYS A 32 11.79 -1.87 -32.75
C LYS A 32 12.28 -1.27 -31.44
N ASP A 33 11.37 -0.69 -30.64
CA ASP A 33 11.70 -0.02 -29.38
C ASP A 33 12.28 -1.00 -28.35
N ILE A 34 11.69 -2.21 -28.25
CA ILE A 34 12.21 -3.24 -27.34
C ILE A 34 13.41 -3.95 -27.96
N LYS A 35 13.40 -4.21 -29.28
CA LYS A 35 14.49 -4.89 -29.99
C LYS A 35 15.82 -4.15 -29.87
N TYR A 36 15.79 -2.82 -29.75
CA TYR A 36 16.98 -2.00 -29.50
C TYR A 36 17.86 -2.52 -28.34
N TYR A 37 17.23 -3.10 -27.31
CA TYR A 37 17.91 -3.60 -26.12
C TYR A 37 18.40 -5.06 -26.21
N CYS A 38 18.24 -5.70 -27.37
CA CYS A 38 18.66 -7.09 -27.60
C CYS A 38 20.17 -7.22 -27.78
N SER A 39 20.84 -6.21 -28.33
CA SER A 39 22.29 -6.19 -28.46
C SER A 39 22.91 -5.69 -27.14
N ASN A 40 24.17 -6.03 -26.86
CA ASN A 40 24.90 -5.39 -25.76
C ASN A 40 25.51 -4.04 -26.21
N GLY A 41 24.77 -3.27 -27.02
CA GLY A 41 25.24 -2.04 -27.67
C GLY A 41 26.11 -2.25 -28.92
N GLU A 42 26.16 -3.46 -29.48
CA GLU A 42 27.07 -3.82 -30.59
C GLU A 42 26.46 -3.70 -32.00
N SER A 43 25.15 -3.43 -32.16
CA SER A 43 24.50 -2.92 -33.38
C SER A 43 22.97 -2.91 -33.25
N ASP A 44 22.29 -2.07 -34.04
CA ASP A 44 20.82 -1.98 -34.10
C ASP A 44 20.15 -3.20 -34.78
N ASP A 45 20.94 -4.04 -35.46
CA ASP A 45 20.45 -5.20 -36.22
C ASP A 45 20.43 -6.50 -35.42
N THR A 46 20.92 -6.49 -34.17
CA THR A 46 20.98 -7.73 -33.37
C THR A 46 19.60 -8.07 -32.81
N GLU A 47 19.04 -9.20 -33.22
CA GLU A 47 17.79 -9.73 -32.68
C GLU A 47 18.00 -10.40 -31.32
N CYS A 48 16.95 -10.39 -30.48
CA CYS A 48 16.92 -11.19 -29.26
C CYS A 48 16.82 -12.67 -29.64
N LYS A 49 17.91 -13.42 -29.46
CA LYS A 49 18.00 -14.81 -29.92
C LYS A 49 17.36 -15.76 -28.91
N THR A 50 17.58 -15.50 -27.63
CA THR A 50 17.10 -16.34 -26.53
C THR A 50 15.95 -15.67 -25.80
N ASP A 51 15.15 -16.45 -25.07
CA ASP A 51 14.11 -15.88 -24.22
C ASP A 51 14.70 -15.08 -23.04
N LEU A 52 15.94 -15.37 -22.63
CA LEU A 52 16.65 -14.56 -21.64
C LEU A 52 16.97 -13.18 -22.22
N ASP A 53 17.40 -13.11 -23.48
CA ASP A 53 17.66 -11.85 -24.18
C ASP A 53 16.38 -11.01 -24.24
N LYS A 54 15.24 -11.63 -24.59
CA LYS A 54 13.93 -10.95 -24.62
C LYS A 54 13.50 -10.42 -23.27
N ILE A 55 13.72 -11.20 -22.20
CA ILE A 55 13.43 -10.78 -20.81
C ILE A 55 14.33 -9.60 -20.42
N ASN A 56 15.62 -9.66 -20.74
CA ASN A 56 16.56 -8.58 -20.46
C ASN A 56 16.19 -7.30 -21.21
N ALA A 57 15.88 -7.41 -22.50
CA ALA A 57 15.42 -6.29 -23.33
C ALA A 57 14.11 -5.69 -22.81
N GLY A 58 13.13 -6.52 -22.43
CA GLY A 58 11.89 -6.06 -21.81
C GLY A 58 12.12 -5.37 -20.46
N CYS A 59 13.09 -5.84 -19.66
CA CYS A 59 13.49 -5.21 -18.41
C CYS A 59 14.04 -3.80 -18.65
N LEU A 60 15.00 -3.65 -19.57
CA LEU A 60 15.55 -2.35 -19.98
C LEU A 60 14.48 -1.39 -20.49
N TRP A 61 13.59 -1.89 -21.35
CA TRP A 61 12.50 -1.11 -21.88
C TRP A 61 11.59 -0.56 -20.77
N LEU A 62 11.28 -1.34 -19.73
CA LEU A 62 10.51 -0.82 -18.57
C LEU A 62 11.24 0.31 -17.85
N PHE A 63 12.56 0.21 -17.67
CA PHE A 63 13.35 1.28 -17.04
C PHE A 63 13.27 2.57 -17.87
N GLU A 64 13.45 2.48 -19.18
CA GLU A 64 13.35 3.63 -20.09
C GLU A 64 11.93 4.23 -20.07
N GLN A 65 10.90 3.41 -20.24
CA GLN A 65 9.51 3.90 -20.27
C GLN A 65 9.18 4.62 -18.97
N LEU A 66 9.52 4.05 -17.82
CA LEU A 66 9.11 4.59 -16.53
C LEU A 66 9.94 5.81 -16.12
N PHE A 67 11.27 5.73 -16.19
CA PHE A 67 12.15 6.77 -15.64
C PHE A 67 12.51 7.87 -16.64
N VAL A 68 12.51 7.56 -17.95
CA VAL A 68 12.83 8.55 -19.00
C VAL A 68 11.56 9.10 -19.63
N LYS A 69 10.74 8.25 -20.27
CA LYS A 69 9.55 8.72 -21.01
C LYS A 69 8.45 9.25 -20.09
N LYS A 70 8.11 8.50 -19.03
CA LYS A 70 7.11 8.92 -18.02
C LYS A 70 7.67 9.81 -16.93
N LYS A 71 8.99 10.05 -16.92
CA LYS A 71 9.68 10.94 -15.98
C LYS A 71 9.38 10.62 -14.51
N ASN A 72 9.22 9.34 -14.18
CA ASN A 72 8.96 8.92 -12.82
C ASN A 72 10.20 9.23 -11.95
N ASN A 73 10.01 9.99 -10.89
CA ASN A 73 11.07 10.36 -9.95
C ASN A 73 11.18 9.42 -8.75
N ASN A 74 10.22 8.51 -8.57
CA ASN A 74 10.18 7.58 -7.47
C ASN A 74 10.88 6.27 -7.83
N ILE A 75 12.16 6.16 -7.43
CA ILE A 75 12.96 4.95 -7.64
C ILE A 75 12.42 3.69 -6.93
N ASN A 76 11.47 3.83 -5.99
CA ASN A 76 10.82 2.65 -5.40
C ASN A 76 10.06 1.84 -6.46
N THR A 77 9.70 2.45 -7.59
CA THR A 77 9.08 1.79 -8.75
C THR A 77 9.90 0.61 -9.29
N VAL A 78 11.22 0.58 -9.04
CA VAL A 78 12.08 -0.58 -9.38
C VAL A 78 11.50 -1.89 -8.84
N GLN A 79 10.84 -1.88 -7.69
CA GLN A 79 10.28 -3.11 -7.12
C GLN A 79 9.30 -3.81 -8.07
N TYR A 80 8.50 -3.07 -8.85
CA TYR A 80 7.54 -3.70 -9.77
C TYR A 80 8.24 -4.30 -10.98
N ILE A 81 9.32 -3.67 -11.45
CA ILE A 81 10.19 -4.25 -12.49
C ILE A 81 10.82 -5.54 -11.98
N ILE A 82 11.32 -5.56 -10.74
CA ILE A 82 11.89 -6.75 -10.12
C ILE A 82 10.84 -7.84 -9.86
N ILE A 83 9.62 -7.49 -9.44
CA ILE A 83 8.51 -8.44 -9.29
C ILE A 83 8.20 -9.12 -10.64
N TRP A 84 8.05 -8.34 -11.70
CA TRP A 84 7.82 -8.85 -13.05
C TRP A 84 8.99 -9.73 -13.54
N LEU A 85 10.22 -9.26 -13.36
CA LEU A 85 11.43 -10.00 -13.75
C LEU A 85 11.50 -11.34 -13.00
N SER A 86 11.22 -11.34 -11.70
CA SER A 86 11.17 -12.56 -10.88
C SER A 86 10.14 -13.54 -11.40
N TYR A 87 8.95 -13.06 -11.77
CA TYR A 87 7.93 -13.90 -12.37
C TYR A 87 8.40 -14.55 -13.67
N LYS A 88 8.98 -13.78 -14.59
CA LYS A 88 9.48 -14.28 -15.87
C LYS A 88 10.58 -15.31 -15.69
N LEU A 89 11.57 -15.02 -14.84
CA LEU A 89 12.69 -15.91 -14.57
C LEU A 89 12.27 -17.17 -13.80
N ASN A 90 11.18 -17.14 -13.03
CA ASN A 90 10.66 -18.29 -12.29
C ASN A 90 9.80 -19.24 -13.16
N LYS A 91 9.43 -18.86 -14.39
CA LYS A 91 8.60 -19.70 -15.29
C LYS A 91 9.35 -20.90 -15.87
N LYS A 92 10.67 -20.82 -16.04
CA LYS A 92 11.51 -21.92 -16.51
C LYS A 92 12.96 -21.70 -16.09
N LYS A 93 13.80 -22.71 -16.30
CA LYS A 93 15.24 -22.60 -16.03
C LYS A 93 15.95 -21.92 -17.19
N TYR A 94 16.90 -21.05 -16.85
CA TYR A 94 17.82 -20.41 -17.78
C TYR A 94 19.24 -20.72 -17.35
N ASN A 95 20.09 -21.13 -18.29
CA ASN A 95 21.47 -21.52 -17.97
C ASN A 95 22.21 -20.35 -17.30
N GLY A 96 22.81 -20.62 -16.14
CA GLY A 96 23.56 -19.62 -15.38
C GLY A 96 22.71 -18.64 -14.56
N ILE A 97 21.37 -18.77 -14.55
CA ILE A 97 20.46 -17.88 -13.82
C ILE A 97 19.59 -18.71 -12.87
N ASN A 98 19.98 -18.78 -11.59
CA ASN A 98 19.22 -19.47 -10.55
C ASN A 98 18.48 -18.50 -9.62
N ASN A 99 18.93 -17.26 -9.53
CA ASN A 99 18.37 -16.22 -8.68
C ASN A 99 18.51 -14.83 -9.33
N LEU A 100 17.99 -13.78 -8.67
CA LEU A 100 18.03 -12.41 -9.17
C LEU A 100 19.45 -11.80 -9.18
N ASN A 101 20.32 -12.20 -8.25
CA ASN A 101 21.72 -11.77 -8.26
C ASN A 101 22.48 -12.37 -9.44
N ASP A 102 22.21 -13.63 -9.82
CA ASP A 102 22.79 -14.24 -11.02
C ASP A 102 22.36 -13.47 -12.27
N PHE A 103 21.09 -13.05 -12.36
CA PHE A 103 20.62 -12.18 -13.44
C PHE A 103 21.34 -10.83 -13.43
N TYR A 104 21.52 -10.22 -12.27
CA TYR A 104 22.25 -8.96 -12.17
C TYR A 104 23.70 -9.11 -12.68
N THR A 105 24.45 -10.10 -12.22
CA THR A 105 25.84 -10.30 -12.63
C THR A 105 25.96 -10.64 -14.13
N ASN A 106 25.10 -11.51 -14.64
CA ASN A 106 25.22 -11.99 -16.03
C ASN A 106 24.59 -11.05 -17.07
N CYS A 107 23.52 -10.31 -16.73
CA CYS A 107 22.74 -9.53 -17.69
C CYS A 107 22.82 -8.01 -17.47
N ILE A 108 23.16 -7.54 -16.26
CA ILE A 108 23.12 -6.10 -15.91
C ILE A 108 24.52 -5.52 -15.71
N GLU A 109 25.38 -6.21 -14.97
CA GLU A 109 26.61 -5.64 -14.42
C GLU A 109 27.53 -5.01 -15.48
N ASN A 110 27.73 -5.70 -16.59
CA ASN A 110 28.60 -5.27 -17.69
C ASN A 110 27.83 -4.92 -18.97
N ASN A 111 26.51 -4.76 -18.86
CA ASN A 111 25.68 -4.46 -20.01
C ASN A 111 25.63 -2.95 -20.27
N THR A 112 26.00 -2.56 -21.49
CA THR A 112 26.17 -1.15 -21.86
C THR A 112 24.88 -0.36 -21.78
N HIS A 113 23.72 -0.98 -22.05
CA HIS A 113 22.41 -0.35 -21.91
C HIS A 113 22.00 -0.09 -20.46
N TYR A 114 22.59 -0.80 -19.49
CA TYR A 114 22.37 -0.54 -18.06
C TYR A 114 23.38 0.45 -17.49
N THR A 115 24.62 0.42 -17.95
CA THR A 115 25.69 1.33 -17.50
C THR A 115 25.66 2.69 -18.21
N SER A 116 24.81 2.84 -19.23
CA SER A 116 24.50 4.12 -19.88
C SER A 116 22.98 4.31 -19.94
N CYS A 117 22.52 5.48 -20.39
CA CYS A 117 21.12 5.72 -20.70
C CYS A 117 21.03 6.07 -22.17
N LYS A 118 20.30 5.27 -22.95
CA LYS A 118 19.93 5.62 -24.33
C LYS A 118 18.44 5.52 -24.52
N GLN A 119 17.87 6.49 -25.21
CA GLN A 119 16.49 6.50 -25.70
C GLN A 119 16.56 6.67 -27.22
N ASP A 120 16.06 5.69 -27.97
CA ASP A 120 16.06 5.70 -29.44
C ASP A 120 17.46 6.01 -30.02
N GLY A 121 18.52 5.50 -29.39
CA GLY A 121 19.92 5.73 -29.78
C GLY A 121 20.56 7.03 -29.26
N VAL A 122 19.78 7.92 -28.64
CA VAL A 122 20.24 9.22 -28.11
C VAL A 122 20.55 9.10 -26.61
N ASP A 123 21.64 9.73 -26.15
CA ASP A 123 21.98 9.78 -24.72
C ASP A 123 20.86 10.45 -23.91
N CYS A 124 20.33 9.73 -22.91
CA CYS A 124 19.30 10.21 -21.99
C CYS A 124 19.79 10.42 -20.56
N SER A 125 21.11 10.35 -20.30
CA SER A 125 21.70 10.42 -18.96
C SER A 125 21.29 11.69 -18.20
N ASN A 126 21.33 12.86 -18.85
CA ASN A 126 20.92 14.14 -18.25
C ASN A 126 19.44 14.16 -17.86
N GLN A 127 18.57 13.60 -18.70
CA GLN A 127 17.13 13.52 -18.43
C GLN A 127 16.87 12.53 -17.28
N LEU A 128 17.51 11.37 -17.30
CA LEU A 128 17.41 10.38 -16.23
C LEU A 128 17.89 10.96 -14.90
N GLN A 129 19.00 11.71 -14.91
CA GLN A 129 19.55 12.36 -13.73
C GLN A 129 18.62 13.43 -13.19
N THR A 130 18.02 14.24 -14.07
CA THR A 130 17.03 15.25 -13.67
C THR A 130 15.81 14.60 -13.01
N ASN A 131 15.34 13.47 -13.54
CA ASN A 131 14.16 12.79 -13.03
C ASN A 131 14.44 12.03 -11.73
N THR A 132 15.58 11.34 -11.64
CA THR A 132 15.82 10.32 -10.60
C THR A 132 17.02 10.60 -9.69
N GLY A 133 17.92 11.51 -10.09
CA GLY A 133 19.21 11.74 -9.45
C GLY A 133 20.35 10.82 -9.91
N TYR A 134 20.10 9.91 -10.86
CA TYR A 134 21.08 8.92 -11.34
C TYR A 134 21.31 9.03 -12.84
N THR A 135 22.52 8.68 -13.30
CA THR A 135 22.92 8.89 -14.70
C THR A 135 22.64 7.68 -15.60
N ASN A 136 22.43 6.50 -15.01
CA ASN A 136 22.18 5.25 -15.71
C ASN A 136 21.29 4.30 -14.88
N TYR A 137 20.74 3.27 -15.52
CA TYR A 137 19.80 2.36 -14.87
C TYR A 137 20.47 1.45 -13.83
N LYS A 138 21.75 1.06 -14.04
CA LYS A 138 22.51 0.25 -13.09
C LYS A 138 22.64 0.93 -11.72
N GLU A 139 22.85 2.24 -11.69
CA GLU A 139 22.90 3.01 -10.44
C GLU A 139 21.57 2.97 -9.68
N ILE A 140 20.44 3.10 -10.39
CA ILE A 140 19.10 3.00 -9.79
C ILE A 140 18.89 1.60 -9.20
N ILE A 141 19.26 0.56 -9.93
CA ILE A 141 19.18 -0.83 -9.46
C ILE A 141 20.09 -1.04 -8.24
N ASN A 142 21.31 -0.51 -8.26
CA ASN A 142 22.25 -0.57 -7.14
C ASN A 142 21.69 0.09 -5.88
N LYS A 143 20.96 1.19 -6.03
CA LYS A 143 20.30 1.83 -4.89
C LYS A 143 19.21 0.94 -4.26
N ARG A 144 18.60 0.07 -5.05
CA ARG A 144 17.55 -0.88 -4.64
C ARG A 144 18.04 -2.33 -4.62
N LYS A 145 19.36 -2.54 -4.53
CA LYS A 145 20.01 -3.86 -4.68
C LYS A 145 19.52 -4.91 -3.71
N SER A 146 19.07 -4.51 -2.52
CA SER A 146 18.52 -5.44 -1.53
C SER A 146 17.30 -6.22 -2.02
N LEU A 147 16.54 -5.68 -2.99
CA LEU A 147 15.42 -6.40 -3.62
C LEU A 147 15.87 -7.68 -4.36
N LEU A 148 17.13 -7.74 -4.80
CA LEU A 148 17.69 -8.90 -5.51
C LEU A 148 18.00 -10.08 -4.57
N ASN A 149 18.03 -9.83 -3.25
CA ASN A 149 18.26 -10.88 -2.26
C ASN A 149 16.98 -11.65 -1.93
N ILE A 150 15.81 -11.12 -2.27
CA ILE A 150 14.54 -11.80 -2.07
C ILE A 150 14.53 -13.05 -2.95
N ASN A 151 14.09 -14.18 -2.37
CA ASN A 151 13.95 -15.41 -3.13
C ASN A 151 13.05 -15.20 -4.37
N ILE A 152 13.57 -15.56 -5.55
CA ILE A 152 12.90 -15.36 -6.83
C ILE A 152 11.50 -15.98 -6.89
N GLY A 153 11.31 -17.16 -6.29
CA GLY A 153 10.02 -17.84 -6.21
C GLY A 153 9.03 -17.10 -5.31
N ASN A 154 9.49 -16.54 -4.18
CA ASN A 154 8.64 -15.72 -3.32
C ASN A 154 8.26 -14.40 -4.01
N MET A 155 9.23 -13.69 -4.60
CA MET A 155 9.00 -12.45 -5.32
C MET A 155 8.06 -12.66 -6.53
N SER A 156 8.23 -13.78 -7.26
CA SER A 156 7.37 -14.18 -8.36
C SER A 156 5.89 -14.31 -7.97
N LYS A 157 5.58 -14.77 -6.74
CA LYS A 157 4.18 -14.92 -6.28
C LYS A 157 3.48 -13.58 -6.11
N ILE A 158 4.22 -12.49 -5.86
CA ILE A 158 3.67 -11.14 -5.74
C ILE A 158 3.12 -10.63 -7.08
N TYR A 159 3.68 -11.08 -8.20
CA TYR A 159 3.31 -10.59 -9.53
C TYR A 159 1.83 -10.82 -9.86
N ASP A 160 1.27 -11.97 -9.46
CA ASP A 160 -0.16 -12.26 -9.66
C ASP A 160 -1.04 -11.22 -8.95
N ALA A 161 -0.71 -10.85 -7.71
CA ALA A 161 -1.44 -9.82 -6.98
C ALA A 161 -1.25 -8.45 -7.64
N PHE A 162 -0.02 -8.07 -8.00
CA PHE A 162 0.24 -6.84 -8.74
C PHE A 162 -0.58 -6.74 -10.04
N LYS A 163 -0.66 -7.83 -10.81
CA LYS A 163 -1.45 -7.92 -12.04
C LYS A 163 -2.95 -7.72 -11.77
N LEU A 164 -3.49 -8.34 -10.73
CA LEU A 164 -4.90 -8.16 -10.34
C LEU A 164 -5.19 -6.70 -9.97
N LEU A 165 -4.27 -6.04 -9.26
CA LEU A 165 -4.41 -4.63 -8.92
C LEU A 165 -4.38 -3.73 -10.16
N CYS A 166 -3.47 -3.98 -11.09
CA CYS A 166 -3.44 -3.27 -12.38
C CYS A 166 -4.72 -3.48 -13.20
N ASN A 167 -5.24 -4.71 -13.25
CA ASN A 167 -6.51 -4.98 -13.91
C ASN A 167 -7.66 -4.19 -13.27
N ALA A 168 -7.67 -4.04 -11.95
CA ALA A 168 -8.67 -3.21 -11.26
C ALA A 168 -8.58 -1.73 -11.68
N TYR A 169 -7.38 -1.16 -11.81
CA TYR A 169 -7.19 0.20 -12.35
C TYR A 169 -7.68 0.34 -13.79
N ASN A 170 -7.41 -0.65 -14.63
CA ASN A 170 -7.79 -0.63 -16.05
C ASN A 170 -9.30 -0.70 -16.25
N GLU A 171 -9.98 -1.62 -15.56
CA GLU A 171 -11.44 -1.75 -15.60
C GLU A 171 -12.12 -0.47 -15.10
N LEU A 172 -11.60 0.14 -14.02
CA LEU A 172 -12.14 1.38 -13.47
C LEU A 172 -11.96 2.56 -14.42
N GLY A 173 -10.83 2.63 -15.13
CA GLY A 173 -10.51 3.66 -16.09
C GLY A 173 -10.99 3.38 -17.53
N GLY A 174 -11.82 2.36 -17.72
CA GLY A 174 -12.34 1.93 -19.02
C GLY A 174 -13.50 2.80 -19.52
N ASN A 175 -13.90 2.56 -20.77
CA ASN A 175 -14.99 3.31 -21.42
C ASN A 175 -16.37 2.98 -20.85
N ASP A 176 -16.56 1.74 -20.39
CA ASP A 176 -17.81 1.31 -19.76
C ASP A 176 -17.81 1.63 -18.26
N LYS A 177 -18.35 2.81 -17.93
CA LYS A 177 -18.49 3.28 -16.55
C LYS A 177 -19.58 2.54 -15.76
N THR A 178 -20.39 1.69 -16.41
CA THR A 178 -21.41 0.89 -15.73
C THR A 178 -20.87 -0.46 -15.25
N SER A 179 -19.75 -0.90 -15.83
CA SER A 179 -19.06 -2.11 -15.43
C SER A 179 -18.53 -2.02 -14.00
N LYS A 180 -18.98 -2.95 -13.15
CA LYS A 180 -18.45 -3.14 -11.80
C LYS A 180 -17.31 -4.17 -11.76
N ASN A 181 -16.70 -4.50 -12.89
CA ASN A 181 -15.62 -5.50 -12.98
C ASN A 181 -14.39 -5.12 -12.15
N TYR A 182 -14.11 -3.83 -11.98
CA TYR A 182 -13.02 -3.39 -11.09
C TYR A 182 -13.20 -3.89 -9.64
N LEU A 183 -14.44 -4.04 -9.16
CA LEU A 183 -14.73 -4.61 -7.83
C LEU A 183 -14.35 -6.10 -7.78
N VAL A 184 -14.64 -6.84 -8.85
CA VAL A 184 -14.28 -8.26 -8.97
C VAL A 184 -12.76 -8.41 -8.90
N LYS A 185 -12.03 -7.62 -9.70
CA LYS A 185 -10.55 -7.63 -9.71
C LYS A 185 -9.94 -7.16 -8.40
N ALA A 186 -10.51 -6.15 -7.76
CA ALA A 186 -10.07 -5.70 -6.43
C ALA A 186 -10.29 -6.77 -5.35
N ASN A 187 -11.42 -7.48 -5.36
CA ASN A 187 -11.66 -8.56 -4.40
C ASN A 187 -10.78 -9.80 -4.68
N GLU A 188 -10.51 -10.13 -5.95
CA GLU A 188 -9.52 -11.15 -6.32
C GLU A 188 -8.12 -10.77 -5.80
N PHE A 189 -7.75 -9.49 -5.92
CA PHE A 189 -6.52 -8.95 -5.35
C PHE A 189 -6.46 -9.15 -3.83
N VAL A 190 -7.50 -8.78 -3.08
CA VAL A 190 -7.53 -8.94 -1.61
C VAL A 190 -7.31 -10.39 -1.21
N LYS A 191 -8.00 -11.33 -1.87
CA LYS A 191 -7.84 -12.76 -1.60
C LYS A 191 -6.40 -13.19 -1.81
N LYS A 192 -5.81 -12.84 -2.97
CA LYS A 192 -4.43 -13.20 -3.31
C LYS A 192 -3.43 -12.54 -2.36
N TYR A 193 -3.64 -11.28 -1.99
CA TYR A 193 -2.78 -10.56 -1.05
C TYR A 193 -2.77 -11.24 0.33
N ASN A 194 -3.95 -11.62 0.84
CA ASN A 194 -4.06 -12.30 2.13
C ASN A 194 -3.34 -13.66 2.12
N GLU A 195 -3.41 -14.43 1.02
CA GLU A 195 -2.65 -15.67 0.86
C GLU A 195 -1.14 -15.42 0.95
N LEU A 196 -0.64 -14.34 0.33
CA LEU A 196 0.77 -13.96 0.41
C LEU A 196 1.17 -13.52 1.83
N ASN A 197 0.31 -12.74 2.49
CA ASN A 197 0.57 -12.16 3.82
C ASN A 197 0.58 -13.21 4.95
N VAL A 198 -0.19 -14.30 4.82
CA VAL A 198 -0.29 -15.39 5.82
C VAL A 198 0.82 -16.43 5.66
N SER A 199 1.50 -16.48 4.52
CA SER A 199 2.28 -17.64 4.05
C SER A 199 3.52 -18.05 4.85
N GLY A 200 3.72 -17.59 6.10
CA GLY A 200 4.80 -18.04 6.96
C GLY A 200 6.19 -17.77 6.38
N ILE A 201 6.31 -16.76 5.50
CA ILE A 201 7.60 -16.23 5.02
C ILE A 201 8.21 -15.46 6.18
N ASP A 202 8.70 -16.25 7.13
CA ASP A 202 9.32 -15.81 8.35
C ASP A 202 10.70 -15.26 7.99
N LYS A 203 10.90 -13.95 8.21
CA LYS A 203 12.22 -13.24 8.26
C LYS A 203 12.82 -12.62 6.98
N ASP A 204 12.08 -12.32 5.91
CA ASP A 204 12.60 -11.42 4.86
C ASP A 204 11.96 -10.03 4.94
N ASP A 205 12.62 -9.11 5.63
CA ASP A 205 12.17 -7.73 5.81
C ASP A 205 11.92 -7.02 4.47
N HIS A 206 12.69 -7.34 3.42
CA HIS A 206 12.54 -6.71 2.12
C HIS A 206 11.31 -7.22 1.38
N TYR A 207 11.02 -8.53 1.48
CA TYR A 207 9.77 -9.10 0.97
C TYR A 207 8.54 -8.43 1.59
N HIS A 208 8.55 -8.26 2.92
CA HIS A 208 7.47 -7.59 3.65
C HIS A 208 7.35 -6.11 3.28
N GLN A 209 8.46 -5.41 3.02
CA GLN A 209 8.43 -4.03 2.51
C GLN A 209 7.74 -3.94 1.14
N VAL A 210 7.99 -4.91 0.25
CA VAL A 210 7.34 -4.97 -1.07
C VAL A 210 5.84 -5.22 -0.92
N LEU A 211 5.42 -6.17 -0.06
CA LEU A 211 4.00 -6.40 0.23
C LEU A 211 3.33 -5.19 0.90
N SER A 212 4.02 -4.52 1.81
CA SER A 212 3.51 -3.31 2.47
C SER A 212 3.25 -2.20 1.45
N THR A 213 4.17 -2.02 0.50
CA THR A 213 3.99 -1.07 -0.60
C THR A 213 2.79 -1.43 -1.46
N LEU A 214 2.62 -2.71 -1.81
CA LEU A 214 1.48 -3.17 -2.60
C LEU A 214 0.13 -3.00 -1.86
N SER A 215 0.12 -3.13 -0.54
CA SER A 215 -1.03 -2.80 0.31
C SER A 215 -1.33 -1.29 0.31
N SER A 216 -0.30 -0.45 0.40
CA SER A 216 -0.46 1.00 0.27
C SER A 216 -1.00 1.37 -1.10
N ASP A 217 -0.56 0.70 -2.17
CA ASP A 217 -1.04 0.91 -3.52
C ASP A 217 -2.52 0.58 -3.67
N TYR A 218 -2.96 -0.50 -3.03
CA TYR A 218 -4.37 -0.83 -2.99
C TYR A 218 -5.21 0.22 -2.26
N ASN A 219 -4.71 0.79 -1.17
CA ASN A 219 -5.39 1.91 -0.51
C ASN A 219 -5.47 3.14 -1.42
N ASN A 220 -4.42 3.40 -2.20
CA ASN A 220 -4.43 4.45 -3.21
C ASN A 220 -5.45 4.16 -4.32
N PHE A 221 -5.59 2.91 -4.76
CA PHE A 221 -6.62 2.49 -5.70
C PHE A 221 -8.02 2.77 -5.15
N LYS A 222 -8.30 2.41 -3.90
CA LYS A 222 -9.60 2.70 -3.25
C LYS A 222 -9.90 4.20 -3.27
N SER A 223 -8.92 5.02 -2.86
CA SER A 223 -9.07 6.48 -2.87
C SER A 223 -9.29 7.05 -4.28
N TYR A 224 -8.57 6.51 -5.26
CA TYR A 224 -8.75 6.87 -6.68
C TYR A 224 -10.15 6.51 -7.18
N CYS A 225 -10.65 5.32 -6.83
CA CYS A 225 -12.00 4.89 -7.19
C CYS A 225 -13.09 5.79 -6.62
N ASP A 226 -13.03 6.08 -5.32
CA ASP A 226 -13.99 6.97 -4.66
C ASP A 226 -14.01 8.36 -5.32
N SER A 227 -12.83 8.87 -5.70
CA SER A 227 -12.69 10.19 -6.35
C SER A 227 -13.20 10.23 -7.79
N ASN A 228 -13.26 9.10 -8.48
CA ASN A 228 -13.72 9.00 -9.87
C ASN A 228 -15.18 8.54 -10.00
N GLY A 229 -15.95 8.56 -8.90
CA GLY A 229 -17.36 8.22 -8.88
C GLY A 229 -17.65 6.71 -8.93
N GLY A 230 -16.65 5.88 -8.68
CA GLY A 230 -16.85 4.44 -8.50
C GLY A 230 -17.45 4.14 -7.13
N ASP A 231 -18.38 3.19 -7.07
CA ASP A 231 -18.95 2.68 -5.82
C ASP A 231 -18.00 1.64 -5.19
N CYS A 232 -16.91 2.13 -4.61
CA CYS A 232 -15.86 1.32 -3.99
C CYS A 232 -16.13 0.96 -2.51
N SER A 233 -17.31 1.30 -1.99
CA SER A 233 -17.74 0.99 -0.63
C SER A 233 -17.76 -0.53 -0.35
N SER A 234 -18.06 -1.32 -1.39
CA SER A 234 -18.15 -2.78 -1.35
C SER A 234 -16.80 -3.51 -1.48
N ILE A 235 -15.70 -2.77 -1.65
CA ILE A 235 -14.36 -3.34 -1.76
C ILE A 235 -13.84 -3.76 -0.38
N SER A 236 -13.56 -5.06 -0.24
CA SER A 236 -13.07 -5.67 1.00
C SER A 236 -11.81 -4.99 1.53
N PHE A 237 -11.70 -4.87 2.85
CA PHE A 237 -10.46 -4.45 3.49
C PHE A 237 -9.42 -5.57 3.43
N LEU A 238 -8.15 -5.19 3.31
CA LEU A 238 -7.06 -6.14 3.52
C LEU A 238 -7.11 -6.62 4.97
N THR A 239 -6.97 -7.92 5.17
CA THR A 239 -6.97 -8.47 6.52
C THR A 239 -5.66 -8.08 7.18
N SER A 240 -5.72 -7.19 8.17
CA SER A 240 -4.57 -6.95 9.04
C SER A 240 -4.44 -8.18 9.93
N ILE A 241 -3.33 -8.90 9.83
CA ILE A 241 -2.98 -9.88 10.86
C ILE A 241 -2.56 -9.02 12.06
N GLU A 242 -3.45 -8.89 13.04
CA GLU A 242 -3.01 -8.59 14.39
C GLU A 242 -2.03 -9.71 14.74
N THR A 243 -0.77 -9.35 14.98
CA THR A 243 0.16 -10.22 15.71
C THR A 243 -0.60 -10.77 16.90
N GLU A 244 -0.75 -12.09 16.96
CA GLU A 244 -1.45 -12.80 18.03
C GLU A 244 -0.82 -12.42 19.38
N GLU A 245 -1.40 -11.44 20.07
CA GLU A 245 -1.43 -11.45 21.52
C GLU A 245 -2.75 -12.11 21.92
N HIS A 246 -2.61 -13.36 22.34
CA HIS A 246 -3.57 -14.20 23.03
C HIS A 246 -4.95 -13.59 23.35
N GLY A 247 -5.96 -14.14 22.66
CA GLY A 247 -7.29 -14.35 23.22
C GLY A 247 -8.27 -13.19 23.08
N VAL A 248 -9.22 -13.33 22.15
CA VAL A 248 -10.64 -13.55 22.45
C VAL A 248 -11.38 -13.82 21.13
N GLN A 249 -12.31 -14.77 21.21
CA GLN A 249 -13.04 -15.38 20.12
C GLN A 249 -13.71 -14.41 19.14
N SER A 250 -13.63 -14.79 17.88
CA SER A 250 -14.51 -14.40 16.79
C SER A 250 -15.98 -14.56 17.17
N PHE A 251 -16.76 -13.49 17.00
CA PHE A 251 -18.15 -13.60 16.54
C PHE A 251 -18.31 -12.67 15.33
N GLY A 252 -18.63 -13.28 14.20
CA GLY A 252 -18.89 -12.60 12.95
C GLY A 252 -20.19 -11.79 12.99
N LYS A 253 -20.11 -10.62 12.34
CA LYS A 253 -21.13 -9.97 11.51
C LYS A 253 -22.49 -9.74 12.16
N ILE A 254 -22.81 -8.46 12.42
CA ILE A 254 -24.08 -7.78 12.10
C ILE A 254 -23.90 -6.27 12.38
N CYS A 255 -24.51 -5.46 11.52
CA CYS A 255 -24.61 -3.99 11.48
C CYS A 255 -23.53 -3.23 10.69
N ASP A 256 -23.88 -2.93 9.43
CA ASP A 256 -23.50 -1.71 8.74
C ASP A 256 -23.77 -0.47 9.61
N ASP A 257 -23.07 0.61 9.25
CA ASP A 257 -22.93 1.90 9.95
C ASP A 257 -21.85 1.95 11.06
N THR A 258 -20.62 1.59 10.69
CA THR A 258 -19.43 2.04 11.41
C THR A 258 -19.14 3.52 11.08
N PRO A 259 -19.13 4.45 12.05
CA PRO A 259 -18.65 5.79 11.79
C PRO A 259 -17.17 5.70 11.45
N SER A 260 -16.81 6.24 10.27
CA SER A 260 -15.49 6.14 9.64
C SER A 260 -14.30 5.96 10.61
N PHE A 261 -13.65 4.80 10.52
CA PHE A 261 -12.40 4.44 11.22
C PHE A 261 -11.27 5.47 11.00
N SER A 262 -11.43 6.35 10.00
CA SER A 262 -10.60 7.50 9.65
C SER A 262 -10.52 8.57 10.75
N ILE A 263 -11.63 8.86 11.44
CA ILE A 263 -11.66 9.93 12.47
C ILE A 263 -10.94 9.47 13.75
N VAL A 264 -11.11 8.21 14.13
CA VAL A 264 -10.48 7.63 15.33
C VAL A 264 -8.97 7.52 15.15
N LYS A 265 -8.49 7.03 13.99
CA LYS A 265 -7.05 6.98 13.68
C LYS A 265 -6.42 8.38 13.59
N LYS A 266 -7.10 9.38 13.01
CA LYS A 266 -6.63 10.78 13.01
C LYS A 266 -6.57 11.38 14.40
N LEU A 267 -7.53 11.07 15.28
CA LEU A 267 -7.53 11.48 16.68
C LEU A 267 -6.39 10.85 17.48
N ILE A 268 -6.13 9.55 17.28
CA ILE A 268 -5.02 8.84 17.92
C ILE A 268 -3.67 9.43 17.47
N LEU A 269 -3.49 9.67 16.17
CA LEU A 269 -2.27 10.26 15.64
C LEU A 269 -2.07 11.70 16.17
N ALA A 270 -3.14 12.50 16.23
CA ALA A 270 -3.08 13.84 16.82
C ALA A 270 -2.70 13.79 18.31
N LEU A 271 -3.29 12.86 19.08
CA LEU A 271 -2.97 12.70 20.52
C LEU A 271 -1.52 12.29 20.76
N LEU A 272 -0.95 11.43 19.91
CA LEU A 272 0.45 11.02 19.99
C LEU A 272 1.40 12.19 19.69
N ILE A 273 1.08 13.01 18.68
CA ILE A 273 1.86 14.22 18.35
C ILE A 273 1.82 15.23 19.50
N PHE A 274 0.64 15.47 20.09
CA PHE A 274 0.50 16.34 21.27
C PHE A 274 1.25 15.82 22.50
N SER A 275 1.27 14.49 22.70
CA SER A 275 2.02 13.86 23.79
C SER A 275 3.53 14.05 23.61
N ALA A 276 4.05 13.85 22.39
CA ALA A 276 5.46 14.07 22.07
C ALA A 276 5.87 15.54 22.25
N ILE A 277 5.08 16.49 21.74
CA ILE A 277 5.34 17.93 21.89
C ILE A 277 5.39 18.33 23.38
N SER A 278 4.53 17.75 24.22
CA SER A 278 4.51 18.01 25.67
C SER A 278 5.79 17.51 26.38
N ILE A 279 6.36 16.40 25.91
CA ILE A 279 7.62 15.85 26.43
C ILE A 279 8.80 16.73 26.02
N PHE A 280 8.86 17.15 24.75
CA PHE A 280 9.92 18.04 24.25
C PHE A 280 9.91 19.42 24.91
N LEU A 281 8.73 20.00 25.14
CA LEU A 281 8.60 21.25 25.90
C LEU A 281 9.06 21.07 27.35
N GLY A 282 8.74 19.95 28.00
CA GLY A 282 9.20 19.65 29.36
C GLY A 282 10.72 19.56 29.48
N ILE A 283 11.41 19.05 28.45
CA ILE A 283 12.88 18.99 28.40
C ILE A 283 13.46 20.38 28.14
N PHE A 284 12.88 21.15 27.20
CA PHE A 284 13.37 22.49 26.83
C PHE A 284 13.27 23.50 27.98
N PHE A 285 12.22 23.42 28.82
CA PHE A 285 12.07 24.28 29.98
C PHE A 285 12.90 23.85 31.20
N LYS A 286 13.38 22.60 31.23
CA LYS A 286 14.27 22.11 32.30
C LYS A 286 15.65 22.78 32.23
N ASP A 287 16.14 23.08 31.03
CA ASP A 287 17.44 23.77 30.83
C ASP A 287 17.36 25.28 31.08
N TYR A 288 16.18 25.88 31.04
CA TYR A 288 15.97 27.33 31.23
C TYR A 288 15.75 27.74 32.69
N SER A 289 15.58 26.79 33.61
CA SER A 289 15.26 27.04 35.03
C SER A 289 16.51 26.92 35.91
N ASN A 290 17.50 27.78 35.69
CA ASN A 290 18.58 28.02 36.67
C ASN A 290 18.58 29.43 37.26
N ASN A 291 17.66 30.31 36.85
CA ASN A 291 17.45 31.61 37.47
C ASN A 291 15.98 31.73 37.86
N GLY A 292 15.70 31.59 39.15
CA GLY A 292 14.36 31.46 39.70
C GLY A 292 13.47 32.67 39.40
N PHE A 293 12.19 32.40 39.17
CA PHE A 293 11.06 32.95 39.93
C PHE A 293 9.78 32.20 39.52
N LEU A 294 8.90 32.02 40.51
CA LEU A 294 7.64 31.26 40.59
C LEU A 294 6.93 30.72 39.32
N ASN A 295 6.43 29.49 39.52
CA ASN A 295 5.16 28.93 39.02
C ASN A 295 5.10 28.18 37.69
N CYS A 296 6.16 27.44 37.35
CA CYS A 296 6.10 26.42 36.30
C CYS A 296 5.08 25.29 36.66
N PHE A 297 5.04 24.85 37.92
CA PHE A 297 4.10 23.82 38.38
C PHE A 297 2.63 24.27 38.29
N ASP A 298 2.32 25.52 38.68
CA ASP A 298 0.97 26.06 38.58
C ASP A 298 0.55 26.27 37.12
N PHE A 299 1.46 26.71 36.25
CA PHE A 299 1.18 26.84 34.83
C PHE A 299 0.90 25.49 34.16
N PHE A 300 1.70 24.45 34.45
CA PHE A 300 1.44 23.09 33.97
C PHE A 300 0.15 22.50 34.55
N SER A 301 -0.17 22.80 35.82
CA SER A 301 -1.42 22.37 36.46
C SER A 301 -2.64 23.02 35.80
N ILE A 302 -2.59 24.34 35.56
CA ILE A 302 -3.65 25.10 34.87
C ILE A 302 -3.79 24.65 33.41
N LEU A 303 -2.68 24.38 32.71
CA LEU A 303 -2.70 23.92 31.33
C LEU A 303 -3.27 22.50 31.22
N LYS A 304 -2.86 21.58 32.11
CA LYS A 304 -3.47 20.23 32.22
C LYS A 304 -4.95 20.31 32.53
N GLN A 305 -5.36 21.18 33.45
CA GLN A 305 -6.77 21.35 33.82
C GLN A 305 -7.59 21.93 32.66
N LYS A 306 -7.06 22.90 31.90
CA LYS A 306 -7.72 23.45 30.71
C LYS A 306 -7.79 22.46 29.54
N ILE A 307 -6.71 21.71 29.29
CA ILE A 307 -6.69 20.64 28.28
C ILE A 307 -7.67 19.53 28.66
N TRP A 308 -7.72 19.14 29.94
CA TRP A 308 -8.66 18.14 30.42
C TRP A 308 -10.10 18.63 30.34
N CYS A 309 -10.40 19.89 30.68
CA CYS A 309 -11.73 20.49 30.47
C CYS A 309 -12.11 20.58 28.99
N TRP A 310 -11.16 20.88 28.09
CA TRP A 310 -11.39 20.93 26.66
C TRP A 310 -11.64 19.53 26.07
N LEU A 311 -10.83 18.54 26.46
CA LEU A 311 -11.03 17.12 26.14
C LEU A 311 -12.36 16.61 26.70
N PHE A 312 -12.74 16.98 27.93
CA PHE A 312 -13.99 16.60 28.55
C PHE A 312 -15.19 17.27 27.87
N SER A 313 -15.04 18.50 27.36
CA SER A 313 -16.05 19.20 26.57
C SER A 313 -16.24 18.57 25.19
N ILE A 314 -15.14 18.17 24.53
CA ILE A 314 -15.18 17.41 23.26
C ILE A 314 -15.78 16.03 23.49
N LEU A 315 -15.34 15.30 24.52
CA LEU A 315 -15.91 14.03 24.91
C LEU A 315 -17.40 14.17 25.24
N LYS A 316 -17.82 15.23 25.94
CA LYS A 316 -19.24 15.52 26.21
C LYS A 316 -20.00 15.83 24.93
N HIS A 317 -19.42 16.52 23.96
CA HIS A 317 -20.04 16.79 22.66
C HIS A 317 -20.16 15.52 21.79
N VAL A 318 -19.11 14.70 21.75
CA VAL A 318 -19.09 13.41 21.06
C VAL A 318 -20.07 12.44 21.73
N TYR A 319 -20.07 12.35 23.06
CA TYR A 319 -20.96 11.50 23.83
C TYR A 319 -22.42 11.96 23.73
N LYS A 320 -22.70 13.28 23.72
CA LYS A 320 -24.04 13.82 23.47
C LYS A 320 -24.52 13.51 22.05
N ARG A 321 -23.63 13.54 21.06
CA ARG A 321 -23.94 13.18 19.65
C ARG A 321 -24.12 11.66 19.48
N CYS A 322 -23.34 10.84 20.18
CA CYS A 322 -23.50 9.38 20.24
C CYS A 322 -24.78 8.96 20.99
N ILE A 323 -25.11 9.60 22.12
CA ILE A 323 -26.35 9.38 22.85
C ILE A 323 -27.55 9.81 22.02
N PHE A 324 -27.49 10.94 21.30
CA PHE A 324 -28.58 11.39 20.43
C PHE A 324 -28.85 10.40 19.28
N ASN A 325 -27.79 9.88 18.66
CA ASN A 325 -27.91 8.84 17.62
C ASN A 325 -28.36 7.48 18.19
N SER A 326 -27.95 7.13 19.41
CA SER A 326 -28.36 5.90 20.11
C SER A 326 -29.82 5.96 20.60
N LEU A 327 -30.28 7.11 21.10
CA LEU A 327 -31.70 7.35 21.43
C LEU A 327 -32.58 7.37 20.18
N HIS A 328 -32.11 7.96 19.08
CA HIS A 328 -32.83 7.95 17.80
C HIS A 328 -32.93 6.54 17.21
N CYS A 329 -31.89 5.70 17.37
CA CYS A 329 -31.94 4.28 17.05
C CYS A 329 -32.88 3.49 17.97
N CYS A 330 -32.85 3.72 19.29
CA CYS A 330 -33.77 3.09 20.23
C CYS A 330 -35.23 3.48 19.96
N PHE A 331 -35.49 4.73 19.59
CA PHE A 331 -36.83 5.22 19.28
C PHE A 331 -37.39 4.64 17.96
N ASN A 332 -36.54 4.49 16.94
CA ASN A 332 -36.92 3.83 15.69
C ASN A 332 -37.08 2.30 15.83
N PHE A 333 -36.28 1.66 16.70
CA PHE A 333 -36.44 0.24 17.03
C PHE A 333 -37.76 -0.02 17.78
N TYR A 334 -38.13 0.87 18.70
CA TYR A 334 -39.37 0.76 19.49
C TYR A 334 -40.64 0.99 18.66
N ASN A 335 -40.59 1.83 17.61
CA ASN A 335 -41.73 2.09 16.72
C ASN A 335 -41.95 1.00 15.64
N ASN A 336 -40.94 0.20 15.32
CA ASN A 336 -41.04 -0.87 14.31
C ASN A 336 -41.42 -2.25 14.88
N ALA A 337 -41.44 -2.42 16.21
CA ALA A 337 -41.85 -3.66 16.85
C ALA A 337 -43.34 -3.62 17.24
N HIS A 338 -44.22 -4.08 16.35
CA HIS A 338 -45.61 -4.36 16.67
C HIS A 338 -45.69 -5.63 17.53
N MET A 339 -45.88 -5.50 18.85
CA MET A 339 -46.82 -6.27 19.69
C MET A 339 -46.42 -6.31 21.17
N SER A 340 -47.36 -5.82 21.98
CA SER A 340 -47.78 -6.26 23.31
C SER A 340 -46.77 -6.94 24.25
N VAL A 341 -46.66 -6.35 25.45
CA VAL A 341 -46.49 -6.95 26.80
C VAL A 341 -45.35 -6.30 27.59
N ILE A 342 -45.77 -5.65 28.69
CA ILE A 342 -45.01 -5.04 29.80
C ILE A 342 -44.40 -3.65 29.52
N LYS A 343 -45.20 -2.62 29.80
CA LYS A 343 -44.72 -1.29 30.19
C LYS A 343 -44.04 -1.40 31.55
N ASP A 344 -42.72 -1.40 31.60
CA ASP A 344 -42.03 -1.03 32.83
C ASP A 344 -40.81 -0.15 32.54
N THR A 345 -41.05 1.16 32.64
CA THR A 345 -40.09 2.26 32.51
C THR A 345 -38.95 2.19 33.55
N ASN A 346 -39.04 1.25 34.49
CA ASN A 346 -38.06 1.04 35.56
C ASN A 346 -36.87 0.17 35.13
N LEU A 347 -37.03 -0.77 34.18
CA LEU A 347 -35.94 -1.68 33.80
C LEU A 347 -34.78 -0.94 33.11
N CYS A 348 -35.12 0.00 32.23
CA CYS A 348 -34.14 0.78 31.47
C CYS A 348 -33.34 1.75 32.37
N LYS A 349 -33.99 2.30 33.42
CA LYS A 349 -33.33 3.11 34.45
C LYS A 349 -32.40 2.28 35.32
N ILE A 350 -32.80 1.07 35.70
CA ILE A 350 -32.00 0.17 36.54
C ILE A 350 -30.72 -0.28 35.81
N VAL A 351 -30.84 -0.68 34.54
CA VAL A 351 -29.68 -1.09 33.72
C VAL A 351 -28.72 0.07 33.48
N SER A 352 -29.23 1.27 33.20
CA SER A 352 -28.41 2.47 33.02
C SER A 352 -27.65 2.86 34.30
N ILE A 353 -28.29 2.74 35.47
CA ILE A 353 -27.65 3.02 36.76
C ILE A 353 -26.57 1.99 37.06
N HIS A 354 -26.80 0.70 36.76
CA HIS A 354 -25.81 -0.35 37.01
C HIS A 354 -24.56 -0.21 36.14
N ILE A 355 -24.72 0.13 34.86
CA ILE A 355 -23.61 0.36 33.94
C ILE A 355 -22.79 1.58 34.38
N VAL A 356 -23.44 2.67 34.76
CA VAL A 356 -22.76 3.88 35.25
C VAL A 356 -22.00 3.61 36.55
N LYS A 357 -22.57 2.81 37.47
CA LYS A 357 -21.92 2.43 38.74
C LYS A 357 -20.72 1.51 38.53
N HIS A 358 -20.79 0.60 37.56
CA HIS A 358 -19.70 -0.29 37.20
C HIS A 358 -18.53 0.47 36.54
N VAL A 359 -18.83 1.44 35.68
CA VAL A 359 -17.82 2.31 35.05
C VAL A 359 -17.17 3.25 36.06
N LEU A 360 -17.93 3.81 37.00
CA LEU A 360 -17.40 4.65 38.09
C LEU A 360 -16.49 3.88 39.05
N ASN A 361 -16.76 2.60 39.30
CA ASN A 361 -15.89 1.77 40.14
C ASN A 361 -14.56 1.45 39.45
N ILE A 362 -14.56 1.19 38.13
CA ILE A 362 -13.33 0.96 37.35
C ILE A 362 -12.43 2.21 37.34
N LEU A 363 -13.03 3.40 37.29
CA LEU A 363 -12.32 4.68 37.30
C LEU A 363 -11.76 5.07 38.68
N LYS A 364 -12.20 4.41 39.77
CA LYS A 364 -11.72 4.69 41.13
C LYS A 364 -10.51 3.84 41.54
N THR A 365 -10.19 2.81 40.77
CA THR A 365 -9.08 1.86 41.02
C THR A 365 -7.85 2.09 40.13
N ARG A 366 -7.77 3.23 39.44
CA ARG A 366 -6.58 3.77 38.76
C ARG A 366 -6.39 5.21 39.20
#